data_AF-A0A938W317-F1
#
_entry.id   AF-A0A938W317-F1
#
_cell.length_a   1.000
_cell.length_b   1.000
_cell.length_c   1.000
_cell.angle_alpha   90.00
_cell.angle_beta   90.00
_cell.angle_gamma   90.00
#
_symmetry.space_group_name_H-M   'P 1'
#
loop_
_entity.id
_entity.type
_entity.pdbx_description
1 polymer ?
#
loop_
_entity_poly.entity_id
_entity_poly.type
_entity_poly.pdbx_seq_one_letter_code
_entity_poly.pdbx_strand_id
1 'polypeptide(L)'
;MSQTLTIHLPDTLFSQLKRAAELSRQPTETIIAHSLAHSLPPLLEDIPFQYQPDVFPLLQMKDADLRCEMRRVFPPERWAEYEALLDRKKTGALTNAEEERLATLRREADVLTFRRGYAAVLLKRRGHHLPTLQELERSN
;
A
#
# COMPACT_ATOMS: atom_id res chain seq x y z
N MET A 1 9.64 24.79 4.46
CA MET A 1 11.06 24.46 4.14
C MET A 1 11.10 23.99 2.71
N SER A 2 11.85 24.66 1.83
CA SER A 2 12.04 24.24 0.42
C SER A 2 13.48 23.77 0.23
N GLN A 3 13.67 22.75 -0.60
CA GLN A 3 14.99 22.27 -1.02
C GLN A 3 15.11 22.39 -2.53
N THR A 4 16.28 22.80 -3.02
CA THR A 4 16.55 22.93 -4.45
C THR A 4 17.16 21.64 -4.98
N LEU A 5 16.54 21.07 -6.00
CA LEU A 5 17.02 19.87 -6.70
C LEU A 5 17.40 20.24 -8.14
N THR A 6 18.60 19.86 -8.58
CA THR A 6 19.00 19.94 -9.99
C THR A 6 18.82 18.57 -10.64
N ILE A 7 18.02 18.51 -11.70
CA ILE A 7 17.71 17.27 -12.43
C ILE A 7 18.04 17.44 -13.91
N HIS A 8 18.58 16.40 -14.53
CA HIS A 8 18.79 16.35 -15.98
C HIS A 8 17.55 15.74 -16.65
N LEU A 9 16.90 16.52 -17.52
CA LEU A 9 15.71 16.10 -18.27
C LEU A 9 16.02 16.12 -19.77
N PRO A 10 15.40 15.23 -20.57
CA PRO A 10 15.43 15.36 -22.02
C PRO A 10 14.82 16.70 -22.46
N ASP A 11 15.40 17.36 -23.46
CA ASP A 11 14.93 18.66 -23.97
C ASP A 11 13.46 18.64 -24.38
N THR A 12 13.01 17.51 -24.91
CA THR A 12 11.61 17.27 -25.31
C THR A 12 10.66 17.37 -24.12
N LEU A 13 11.02 16.76 -22.99
CA LEU A 13 10.24 16.78 -21.76
C LEU A 13 10.24 18.17 -21.12
N PHE A 14 11.40 18.84 -21.08
CA PHE A 14 11.49 20.21 -20.57
C PHE A 14 10.63 21.18 -21.37
N SER A 15 10.63 21.06 -22.71
CA SER A 15 9.80 21.87 -23.59
C SER A 15 8.30 21.65 -23.36
N GLN A 16 7.88 20.40 -23.12
CA GLN A 16 6.50 20.07 -22.77
C GLN A 16 6.09 20.69 -21.43
N LEU A 17 6.94 20.58 -20.40
CA LEU A 17 6.70 21.16 -19.08
C LEU A 17 6.57 22.69 -19.15
N LYS A 18 7.46 23.35 -19.90
CA LYS A 18 7.40 24.81 -20.11
C LYS A 18 6.10 25.23 -20.78
N ARG A 19 5.66 24.51 -21.82
CA ARG A 19 4.38 24.78 -22.49
C ARG A 19 3.20 24.60 -21.53
N ALA A 20 3.20 23.54 -20.71
CA ALA A 20 2.15 23.31 -19.73
C ALA A 20 2.08 24.44 -18.68
N ALA A 21 3.24 24.94 -18.23
CA ALA A 21 3.37 26.06 -17.31
C ALA A 21 2.81 27.38 -17.91
N GLU A 22 3.12 27.66 -19.17
CA GLU A 22 2.59 28.82 -19.90
C GLU A 22 1.07 28.75 -20.03
N LEU A 23 0.53 27.59 -20.41
CA LEU A 23 -0.92 27.38 -20.56
C LEU A 23 -1.67 27.45 -19.23
N SER A 24 -1.09 26.92 -18.16
CA SER A 24 -1.69 26.95 -16.81
C SER A 24 -1.45 28.26 -16.07
N ARG A 25 -0.61 29.15 -16.62
CA ARG A 25 -0.13 30.39 -15.97
C ARG A 25 0.50 30.13 -14.60
N GLN A 26 1.19 29.01 -14.45
CA GLN A 26 1.90 28.64 -13.24
C GLN A 26 3.41 28.56 -13.53
N PRO A 27 4.28 28.81 -12.55
CA PRO A 27 5.70 28.56 -12.69
C PRO A 27 5.98 27.09 -13.07
N THR A 28 6.99 26.85 -13.91
CA THR A 28 7.43 25.47 -14.27
C THR A 28 7.73 24.63 -13.02
N GLU A 29 8.30 25.25 -11.99
CA GLU A 29 8.57 24.63 -10.70
C GLU A 29 7.29 24.11 -10.03
N THR A 30 6.20 24.88 -10.05
CA THR A 30 4.91 24.45 -9.48
C THR A 30 4.34 23.25 -10.22
N ILE A 31 4.43 23.23 -11.55
CA ILE A 31 3.99 22.10 -12.37
C ILE A 31 4.84 20.86 -12.09
N ILE A 32 6.16 21.02 -11.98
CA ILE A 32 7.09 19.93 -11.65
C ILE A 32 6.81 19.39 -10.25
N ALA A 33 6.68 20.26 -9.25
CA ALA A 33 6.39 19.87 -7.87
C ALA A 33 5.04 19.15 -7.77
N HIS A 34 4.00 19.63 -8.45
CA HIS A 34 2.69 18.98 -8.46
C HIS A 34 2.76 17.61 -9.13
N SER A 35 3.45 17.51 -10.27
CA SER A 35 3.63 16.25 -10.99
C SER A 35 4.41 15.24 -10.15
N LEU A 36 5.49 15.68 -9.49
CA LEU A 36 6.31 14.87 -8.58
C LEU A 36 5.50 14.40 -7.37
N ALA A 37 4.75 15.28 -6.72
CA ALA A 37 3.87 14.91 -5.62
C ALA A 37 2.84 13.86 -6.07
N HIS A 38 2.31 14.02 -7.28
CA HIS A 38 1.40 13.05 -7.89
C HIS A 38 2.08 11.76 -8.37
N SER A 39 3.42 11.71 -8.46
CA SER A 39 4.23 10.53 -8.82
C SER A 39 4.98 9.86 -7.65
N LEU A 40 5.15 10.50 -6.49
CA LEU A 40 5.71 9.90 -5.25
C LEU A 40 4.69 9.08 -4.44
N PRO A 41 4.88 7.76 -4.26
CA PRO A 41 3.87 6.91 -3.63
C PRO A 41 3.48 7.47 -2.27
N PRO A 42 2.21 7.32 -1.85
CA PRO A 42 1.78 7.81 -0.55
C PRO A 42 2.71 7.23 0.51
N LEU A 43 3.13 8.11 1.42
CA LEU A 43 4.13 7.81 2.41
C LEU A 43 3.69 6.60 3.22
N LEU A 44 4.63 5.73 3.55
CA LEU A 44 4.39 4.63 4.49
C LEU A 44 4.01 5.12 5.90
N GLU A 45 4.02 6.44 6.12
CA GLU A 45 3.71 7.10 7.39
C GLU A 45 2.26 6.87 7.84
N ASP A 46 1.33 6.62 6.91
CA ASP A 46 -0.05 6.20 7.24
C ASP A 46 -0.11 4.75 7.79
N ILE A 47 0.97 3.99 7.64
CA ILE A 47 1.11 2.61 8.13
C ILE A 47 1.90 2.65 9.44
N PRO A 48 1.41 2.03 10.52
CA PRO A 48 2.14 2.02 11.79
C PRO A 48 3.54 1.45 11.60
N PHE A 49 4.54 2.07 12.24
CA PHE A 49 5.97 1.79 12.04
C PHE A 49 6.31 0.29 12.04
N GLN A 50 5.68 -0.46 12.95
CA GLN A 50 5.89 -1.91 13.05
C GLN A 50 5.54 -2.70 11.78
N TYR A 51 4.64 -2.23 10.91
CA TYR A 51 4.25 -2.91 9.67
C TYR A 51 4.93 -2.34 8.42
N GLN A 52 5.64 -1.20 8.53
CA GLN A 52 6.30 -0.57 7.38
C GLN A 52 7.32 -1.50 6.69
N PRO A 53 8.17 -2.28 7.40
CA PRO A 53 9.09 -3.22 6.76
C PRO A 53 8.39 -4.30 5.92
N ASP A 54 7.19 -4.71 6.33
CA ASP A 54 6.41 -5.72 5.62
C ASP A 54 5.72 -5.15 4.37
N VAL A 55 5.52 -3.83 4.30
CA VAL A 55 4.84 -3.16 3.18
C VAL A 55 5.83 -2.54 2.20
N PHE A 56 7.00 -2.10 2.68
CA PHE A 56 8.05 -1.47 1.87
C PHE A 56 8.40 -2.25 0.58
N PRO A 57 8.49 -3.59 0.57
CA PRO A 57 8.78 -4.35 -0.65
C PRO A 57 7.78 -4.15 -1.79
N LEU A 58 6.52 -3.78 -1.50
CA LEU A 58 5.48 -3.57 -2.52
C LEU A 58 5.82 -2.42 -3.46
N LEU A 59 6.62 -1.44 -3.02
CA LEU A 59 7.03 -0.30 -3.84
C LEU A 59 7.76 -0.72 -5.13
N GLN A 60 8.47 -1.84 -5.08
CA GLN A 60 9.27 -2.37 -6.19
C GLN A 60 8.54 -3.45 -7.01
N MET A 61 7.33 -3.84 -6.60
CA MET A 61 6.57 -4.89 -7.28
C MET A 61 5.99 -4.43 -8.62
N LYS A 62 5.90 -5.36 -9.57
CA LYS A 62 5.23 -5.15 -10.86
C LYS A 62 3.71 -5.24 -10.68
N ASP A 63 2.96 -4.75 -11.67
CA ASP A 63 1.49 -4.71 -11.59
C ASP A 63 0.84 -6.09 -11.47
N ALA A 64 1.47 -7.14 -12.01
CA ALA A 64 0.99 -8.51 -11.83
C ALA A 64 1.11 -8.96 -10.36
N ASP A 65 2.25 -8.69 -9.73
CA ASP A 65 2.53 -9.07 -8.35
C ASP A 65 1.65 -8.27 -7.37
N LEU A 66 1.47 -6.96 -7.62
CA LEU A 66 0.56 -6.13 -6.83
C LEU A 66 -0.89 -6.62 -6.92
N ARG A 67 -1.33 -7.07 -8.10
CA ARG A 67 -2.66 -7.65 -8.29
C ARG A 67 -2.83 -8.99 -7.56
N CYS A 68 -1.75 -9.75 -7.42
CA CYS A 68 -1.71 -10.95 -6.60
C CYS A 68 -1.84 -10.55 -5.12
N GLU A 69 -0.97 -9.66 -4.63
CA GLU A 69 -0.98 -9.19 -3.24
C GLU A 69 -2.34 -8.60 -2.81
N MET A 70 -2.95 -7.75 -3.64
CA MET A 70 -4.28 -7.18 -3.38
C MET A 70 -5.37 -8.25 -3.18
N ARG A 71 -5.27 -9.36 -3.92
CA ARG A 71 -6.22 -10.48 -3.90
C ARG A 71 -5.92 -11.55 -2.86
N ARG A 72 -4.78 -11.48 -2.17
CA ARG A 72 -4.46 -12.47 -1.14
C ARG A 72 -5.53 -12.48 -0.06
N VAL A 73 -5.81 -13.67 0.44
CA VAL A 73 -6.72 -13.90 1.55
C VAL A 73 -5.98 -14.51 2.73
N PHE A 74 -6.51 -14.29 3.92
CA PHE A 74 -5.99 -14.93 5.11
C PHE A 74 -6.35 -16.43 5.04
N PRO A 75 -5.40 -17.35 5.24
CA PRO A 75 -5.69 -18.78 5.13
C PRO A 75 -6.84 -19.19 6.07
N PRO A 76 -7.85 -19.95 5.59
CA PRO A 76 -9.04 -20.27 6.38
C PRO A 76 -8.70 -21.11 7.62
N GLU A 77 -7.69 -21.98 7.54
CA GLU A 77 -7.24 -22.79 8.68
C GLU A 77 -6.65 -21.92 9.79
N ARG A 78 -5.89 -20.87 9.41
CA ARG A 78 -5.33 -19.90 10.36
C ARG A 78 -6.41 -19.00 10.94
N TRP A 79 -7.43 -18.66 10.15
CA TRP A 79 -8.59 -17.90 10.62
C TRP A 79 -9.37 -18.69 11.67
N ALA A 80 -9.65 -19.98 11.40
CA ALA A 80 -10.32 -20.86 12.35
C ALA A 80 -9.52 -21.02 13.66
N GLU A 81 -8.20 -21.16 13.56
CA GLU A 81 -7.32 -21.19 14.75
C GLU A 81 -7.40 -19.88 15.55
N TYR A 82 -7.38 -18.74 14.85
CA TYR A 82 -7.50 -17.41 15.46
C TYR A 82 -8.81 -17.25 16.22
N GLU A 83 -9.94 -17.62 15.60
CA GLU A 83 -11.26 -17.58 16.23
C GLU A 83 -11.34 -18.51 17.45
N ALA A 84 -10.82 -19.74 17.35
CA ALA A 84 -10.80 -20.69 18.45
C ALA A 84 -10.01 -20.15 19.66
N LEU A 85 -8.85 -19.54 19.43
CA LEU A 85 -8.03 -18.92 20.48
C LEU A 85 -8.72 -17.70 21.11
N LEU A 86 -9.41 -16.88 20.30
CA LEU A 86 -10.21 -15.76 20.82
C LEU A 86 -11.37 -16.23 21.71
N ASP A 87 -12.09 -17.27 21.30
CA ASP A 87 -13.18 -17.82 22.10
C ASP A 87 -12.66 -18.43 23.40
N ARG A 88 -11.53 -19.15 23.33
CA ARG A 88 -10.92 -19.71 24.53
C ARG A 88 -10.49 -18.63 25.52
N LYS A 89 -9.92 -17.52 25.04
CA LYS A 89 -9.58 -16.34 25.84
C LYS A 89 -10.78 -15.68 26.52
N LYS A 90 -11.98 -15.75 25.92
CA LYS A 90 -13.22 -15.26 26.55
C LYS A 90 -13.67 -16.18 27.68
N THR A 91 -13.50 -17.49 27.52
CA THR A 91 -13.97 -18.52 28.47
C THR A 91 -12.99 -18.85 29.60
N GLY A 92 -11.72 -18.44 29.49
CA GLY A 92 -10.68 -18.72 30.48
C GLY A 92 -9.32 -18.13 30.10
N ALA A 93 -8.30 -18.45 30.89
CA ALA A 93 -6.94 -18.02 30.62
C ALA A 93 -6.31 -18.87 29.50
N LEU A 94 -5.61 -18.19 28.57
CA LEU A 94 -4.75 -18.85 27.59
C LEU A 94 -3.44 -19.24 28.27
N THR A 95 -2.81 -20.31 27.79
CA THR A 95 -1.41 -20.59 28.12
C THR A 95 -0.50 -19.58 27.42
N ASN A 96 0.72 -19.37 27.92
CA ASN A 96 1.69 -18.45 27.30
C ASN A 96 1.91 -18.76 25.81
N ALA A 97 1.99 -20.04 25.44
CA ALA A 97 2.15 -20.47 24.05
C ALA A 97 0.95 -20.08 23.17
N GLU A 98 -0.26 -20.14 23.72
CA GLU A 98 -1.48 -19.74 23.01
C GLU A 98 -1.63 -18.23 22.88
N GLU A 99 -1.19 -17.47 23.88
CA GLU A 99 -1.13 -16.01 23.79
C GLU A 99 -0.15 -15.56 22.71
N GLU A 100 1.04 -16.16 22.66
CA GLU A 100 2.04 -15.91 21.62
C GLU A 100 1.51 -16.30 20.24
N ARG A 101 0.82 -17.43 20.14
CA ARG A 101 0.20 -17.86 18.89
C ARG A 101 -0.91 -16.92 18.44
N LEU A 102 -1.78 -16.49 19.35
CA LEU A 102 -2.83 -15.52 19.08
C LEU A 102 -2.26 -14.17 18.62
N ALA A 103 -1.19 -13.70 19.26
CA ALA A 103 -0.48 -12.47 18.88
C ALA A 103 0.13 -12.59 17.47
N THR A 104 0.72 -13.75 17.15
CA THR A 104 1.28 -14.05 15.83
C THR A 104 0.19 -14.00 14.76
N LEU A 105 -0.92 -14.72 14.95
CA LEU A 105 -2.04 -14.74 14.00
C LEU A 105 -2.63 -13.34 13.78
N ARG A 106 -2.80 -12.55 14.84
CA ARG A 106 -3.24 -11.17 14.74
C ARG A 106 -2.29 -10.34 13.88
N ARG A 107 -0.98 -10.44 14.13
CA ARG A 107 0.02 -9.69 13.34
C ARG A 107 0.03 -10.13 11.88
N GLU A 108 -0.08 -11.41 11.58
CA GLU A 108 -0.18 -11.90 10.20
C GLU A 108 -1.40 -11.32 9.47
N ALA A 109 -2.56 -11.27 10.14
CA ALA A 109 -3.78 -10.69 9.59
C ALA A 109 -3.66 -9.17 9.35
N ASP A 110 -3.04 -8.43 10.29
CA ASP A 110 -2.77 -7.01 10.15
C ASP A 110 -1.82 -6.74 8.97
N VAL A 111 -0.69 -7.47 8.88
CA VAL A 111 0.28 -7.36 7.79
C VAL A 111 -0.40 -7.60 6.43
N LEU A 112 -1.23 -8.64 6.34
CA LEU A 112 -1.98 -8.92 5.11
C LEU A 112 -2.90 -7.74 4.75
N THR A 113 -3.61 -7.17 5.72
CA THR A 113 -4.51 -6.04 5.49
C THR A 113 -3.76 -4.82 4.94
N PHE A 114 -2.63 -4.46 5.55
CA PHE A 114 -1.80 -3.36 5.08
C PHE A 114 -1.22 -3.61 3.69
N ARG A 115 -0.70 -4.81 3.42
CA ARG A 115 -0.18 -5.17 2.09
C ARG A 115 -1.27 -5.10 1.02
N ARG A 116 -2.47 -5.61 1.29
CA ARG A 116 -3.60 -5.56 0.35
C ARG A 116 -4.03 -4.14 0.04
N GLY A 117 -4.22 -3.33 1.09
CA GLY A 117 -4.62 -1.93 0.95
C GLY A 117 -3.58 -1.12 0.18
N TYR A 118 -2.30 -1.27 0.53
CA TYR A 118 -1.22 -0.55 -0.15
C TYR A 118 -1.04 -1.00 -1.59
N ALA A 119 -1.18 -2.30 -1.89
CA ALA A 119 -1.16 -2.80 -3.26
C ALA A 119 -2.28 -2.18 -4.11
N ALA A 120 -3.50 -2.07 -3.57
CA ALA A 120 -4.61 -1.40 -4.24
C ALA A 120 -4.32 0.10 -4.49
N VAL A 121 -3.75 0.80 -3.51
CA VAL A 121 -3.35 2.22 -3.67
C VAL A 121 -2.31 2.38 -4.79
N LEU A 122 -1.29 1.52 -4.82
CA LEU A 122 -0.27 1.54 -5.87
C LEU A 122 -0.87 1.25 -7.26
N LEU A 123 -1.78 0.27 -7.36
CA LEU A 123 -2.45 -0.07 -8.63
C LEU A 123 -3.33 1.07 -9.14
N LYS A 124 -4.18 1.65 -8.27
CA LYS A 124 -5.03 2.80 -8.64
C LYS A 124 -4.21 3.94 -9.21
N ARG A 125 -3.06 4.19 -8.61
CA ARG A 125 -2.15 5.25 -9.01
C ARG A 125 -1.45 5.00 -10.34
N ARG A 126 -1.11 3.73 -10.61
CA ARG A 126 -0.56 3.31 -11.91
C ARG A 126 -1.65 3.29 -13.01
N GLY A 127 -2.86 3.79 -12.72
CA GLY A 127 -3.95 3.92 -13.67
C GLY A 127 -4.84 2.68 -13.80
N HIS A 128 -4.68 1.69 -12.91
CA HIS A 128 -5.51 0.49 -12.95
C HIS A 128 -6.86 0.71 -12.30
N HIS A 129 -7.90 0.14 -12.89
CA HIS A 129 -9.19 0.00 -12.25
C HIS A 129 -9.10 -0.96 -11.07
N LEU A 130 -9.57 -0.52 -9.90
CA LEU A 130 -9.66 -1.40 -8.73
C LEU A 130 -10.97 -2.16 -8.78
N PRO A 131 -10.94 -3.50 -8.63
CA PRO A 131 -12.17 -4.27 -8.50
C PRO A 131 -12.96 -3.79 -7.29
N THR A 132 -14.29 -3.80 -7.43
CA THR A 132 -15.22 -3.57 -6.32
C THR A 132 -15.05 -4.67 -5.26
N LEU A 133 -15.52 -4.39 -4.04
CA LEU A 133 -15.49 -5.38 -2.95
C LEU A 133 -16.15 -6.70 -3.37
N GLN A 134 -17.29 -6.61 -4.05
CA GLN A 134 -18.04 -7.76 -4.55
C GLN A 134 -17.27 -8.58 -5.61
N GLU A 135 -16.47 -7.93 -6.46
CA GLU A 135 -15.64 -8.63 -7.46
C GLU A 135 -14.45 -9.33 -6.81
N LEU A 136 -13.90 -8.76 -5.73
CA LEU A 136 -12.84 -9.40 -4.94
C LEU A 136 -13.35 -10.63 -4.18
N GLU A 137 -14.58 -10.56 -3.65
CA GLU A 137 -15.22 -11.69 -2.96
C GLU A 137 -15.54 -12.86 -3.90
N ARG A 138 -15.90 -12.58 -5.16
CA ARG A 138 -16.19 -13.60 -6.18
C ARG A 138 -14.96 -14.24 -6.84
N SER A 139 -13.79 -13.67 -6.60
CA SER A 139 -12.52 -14.14 -7.19
C SER A 139 -11.77 -15.12 -6.26
N ASN A 140 -12.36 -15.48 -5.11
CA ASN A 140 -11.94 -16.54 -4.20
C ASN A 140 -12.89 -17.74 -4.32
#